data_AF-A0A5C6PRS6-F1
#
_entry.id   AF-A0A5C6PRS6-F1
#
_cell.length_a   1.000
_cell.length_b   1.000
_cell.length_c   1.000
_cell.angle_alpha   90.00
_cell.angle_beta   90.00
_cell.angle_gamma   90.00
#
_symmetry.space_group_name_H-M   'P 1'
#
loop_
_entity.id
_entity.type
_entity.pdbx_description
1 polymer ?
#
loop_
_entity_poly.entity_id
_entity_poly.type
_entity_poly.pdbx_seq_one_letter_code
_entity_poly.pdbx_strand_id
1 'polypeptide(L)'
;MRALNRSAVAKKELSRKAKLSFYRSIYVPVLTYGHQRWVMTERTRSQIQAAEMSFLRRVAGLSLRDRVRSLDIREELGVELLLLHIERSQLGWLGHLATMPSGRLPLEVFRTCPTGRLPRTRWRDYISHLA
;
A
#
# COMPACT_ATOMS: atom_id res chain seq x y z
N MET A 1 -2.03 -9.81 11.09
CA MET A 1 -3.34 -9.59 10.42
C MET A 1 -4.42 -10.64 10.72
N ARG A 2 -4.12 -11.94 10.79
CA ARG A 2 -5.14 -12.97 11.10
C ARG A 2 -5.89 -12.74 12.43
N ALA A 3 -5.17 -12.29 13.47
CA ALA A 3 -5.76 -11.95 14.77
C ALA A 3 -6.77 -10.77 14.69
N LEU A 4 -6.45 -9.73 13.93
CA LEU A 4 -7.33 -8.57 13.70
C LEU A 4 -8.60 -8.96 12.93
N ASN A 5 -8.45 -9.87 11.97
CA ASN A 5 -9.60 -10.39 11.23
C ASN A 5 -10.55 -11.20 12.13
N ARG A 6 -10.03 -12.00 13.06
CA ARG A 6 -10.86 -12.79 14.01
C ARG A 6 -11.52 -11.93 15.09
N SER A 7 -10.81 -10.93 15.62
CA SER A 7 -11.26 -10.14 16.77
C SER A 7 -12.20 -8.98 16.40
N ALA A 8 -11.98 -8.32 15.26
CA ALA A 8 -12.77 -7.15 14.85
C ALA A 8 -13.56 -7.40 13.56
N VAL A 9 -12.89 -7.82 12.47
CA VAL A 9 -13.52 -7.81 11.14
C VAL A 9 -14.63 -8.85 11.01
N ALA A 10 -14.46 -10.03 11.62
CA ALA A 10 -15.42 -11.14 11.57
C ALA A 10 -16.62 -10.98 12.50
N LYS A 11 -16.56 -10.08 13.50
CA LYS A 11 -17.68 -9.87 14.42
C LYS A 11 -18.82 -9.15 13.70
N LYS A 12 -20.03 -9.72 13.75
CA LYS A 12 -21.24 -9.13 13.15
C LYS A 12 -21.72 -7.88 13.90
N GLU A 13 -21.37 -7.77 15.18
CA GLU A 13 -21.74 -6.66 16.08
C GLU A 13 -21.12 -5.31 15.67
N LEU A 14 -19.96 -5.34 14.99
CA LEU A 14 -19.29 -4.12 14.55
C LEU A 14 -19.89 -3.60 13.24
N SER A 15 -20.27 -2.33 13.25
CA SER A 15 -20.77 -1.65 12.05
C SER A 15 -19.70 -1.62 10.94
N ARG A 16 -20.15 -1.58 9.67
CA ARG A 16 -19.24 -1.42 8.51
C ARG A 16 -18.36 -0.18 8.68
N LYS A 17 -18.91 0.93 9.20
CA LYS A 17 -18.18 2.17 9.50
C LYS A 17 -17.04 1.96 10.49
N ALA A 18 -17.26 1.22 11.58
CA ALA A 18 -16.21 0.92 12.56
C ALA A 18 -15.11 0.04 11.94
N LYS A 19 -15.48 -0.97 11.15
CA LYS A 19 -14.52 -1.83 10.44
C LYS A 19 -13.66 -1.05 9.44
N LEU A 20 -14.25 -0.08 8.73
CA LEU A 20 -13.53 0.81 7.83
C LEU A 20 -12.64 1.81 8.58
N SER A 21 -13.00 2.23 9.80
CA SER A 21 -12.11 3.01 10.66
C SER A 21 -10.86 2.19 11.04
N PHE A 22 -11.03 0.92 11.45
CA PHE A 22 -9.90 0.03 11.70
C PHE A 22 -9.04 -0.21 10.45
N TYR A 23 -9.66 -0.27 9.27
CA TYR A 23 -8.93 -0.35 8.00
C TYR A 23 -7.97 0.82 7.84
N ARG A 24 -8.49 2.04 7.97
CA ARG A 24 -7.71 3.27 7.78
C ARG A 24 -6.65 3.48 8.87
N SER A 25 -6.98 3.19 10.13
CA SER A 25 -6.11 3.51 11.27
C SER A 25 -5.09 2.42 11.63
N ILE A 26 -5.38 1.15 11.32
CA ILE A 26 -4.51 0.01 11.71
C ILE A 26 -4.07 -0.77 10.48
N TYR A 27 -5.02 -1.18 9.63
CA TYR A 27 -4.71 -2.09 8.52
C TYR A 27 -3.76 -1.45 7.51
N VAL A 28 -4.09 -0.24 7.04
CA VAL A 28 -3.31 0.49 6.05
C VAL A 28 -1.90 0.79 6.57
N PRO A 29 -1.70 1.45 7.73
CA PRO A 29 -0.35 1.76 8.23
C PRO A 29 0.53 0.54 8.46
N VAL A 30 -0.04 -0.57 8.95
CA VAL A 30 0.70 -1.82 9.16
C VAL A 30 1.10 -2.44 7.83
N LEU A 31 0.21 -2.46 6.84
CA LEU A 31 0.49 -3.05 5.53
C LEU A 31 1.45 -2.20 4.69
N THR A 32 1.40 -0.88 4.85
CA THR A 32 2.25 0.07 4.12
C THR A 32 3.47 0.50 4.93
N TYR A 33 3.86 -0.21 5.99
CA TYR A 33 5.03 0.19 6.76
C TYR A 33 6.29 0.15 5.89
N GLY A 34 6.99 1.29 5.77
CA GLY A 34 8.22 1.40 4.98
C GLY A 34 8.05 1.39 3.46
N HIS A 35 6.81 1.46 2.94
CA HIS A 35 6.52 1.40 1.50
C HIS A 35 7.23 2.47 0.66
N GLN A 36 7.62 3.60 1.28
CA GLN A 36 8.35 4.69 0.61
C GLN A 36 9.63 4.22 -0.07
N ARG A 37 10.27 3.14 0.40
CA ARG A 37 11.51 2.59 -0.16
C ARG A 37 11.31 1.31 -0.98
N TRP A 38 10.07 0.84 -1.12
CA TRP A 38 9.79 -0.42 -1.81
C TRP A 38 9.91 -0.27 -3.32
N VAL A 39 10.56 -1.24 -3.96
CA VAL A 39 10.46 -1.43 -5.41
C VAL A 39 9.17 -2.20 -5.69
N MET A 40 8.21 -1.57 -6.39
CA MET A 40 6.91 -2.19 -6.65
C MET A 40 6.98 -3.14 -7.84
N THR A 41 7.29 -4.41 -7.55
CA THR A 41 7.18 -5.50 -8.54
C THR A 41 5.72 -5.92 -8.73
N GLU A 42 5.40 -6.58 -9.86
CA GLU A 42 4.07 -7.16 -10.10
C GLU A 42 3.63 -8.13 -9.00
N ARG A 43 4.58 -8.89 -8.44
CA ARG A 43 4.33 -9.79 -7.31
C ARG A 43 3.90 -9.00 -6.08
N THR A 44 4.61 -7.92 -5.76
CA THR A 44 4.29 -7.06 -4.61
C THR A 44 2.94 -6.36 -4.80
N ARG A 45 2.67 -5.81 -6.00
CA ARG A 45 1.37 -5.21 -6.35
C ARG A 45 0.23 -6.21 -6.15
N SER A 46 0.38 -7.43 -6.68
CA SER A 46 -0.60 -8.51 -6.52
C SER A 46 -0.83 -8.90 -5.07
N GLN A 47 0.25 -8.99 -4.26
CA GLN A 47 0.13 -9.32 -2.84
C GLN A 47 -0.60 -8.23 -2.04
N ILE A 48 -0.31 -6.96 -2.31
CA ILE A 48 -0.99 -5.83 -1.66
C ILE A 48 -2.48 -5.83 -2.01
N GLN A 49 -2.82 -5.99 -3.29
CA GLN A 49 -4.21 -6.07 -3.75
C GLN A 49 -4.93 -7.27 -3.12
N ALA A 50 -4.30 -8.44 -3.09
CA ALA A 50 -4.88 -9.63 -2.49
C ALA A 50 -5.13 -9.44 -0.99
N ALA A 51 -4.18 -8.82 -0.28
CA ALA A 51 -4.32 -8.50 1.13
C ALA A 51 -5.48 -7.52 1.37
N GLU A 52 -5.48 -6.37 0.69
CA GLU A 52 -6.55 -5.37 0.73
C GLU A 52 -7.92 -6.01 0.49
N MET A 53 -8.09 -6.73 -0.62
CA MET A 53 -9.36 -7.33 -0.99
C MET A 53 -9.80 -8.43 -0.02
N SER A 54 -8.85 -9.15 0.61
CA SER A 54 -9.15 -10.10 1.68
C SER A 54 -9.81 -9.41 2.88
N PHE A 55 -9.40 -8.19 3.21
CA PHE A 55 -10.02 -7.41 4.28
C PHE A 55 -11.38 -6.85 3.84
N LEU A 56 -11.43 -6.17 2.68
CA LEU A 56 -12.64 -5.50 2.20
C LEU A 56 -13.80 -6.48 1.96
N ARG A 57 -13.54 -7.66 1.40
CA ARG A 57 -14.57 -8.71 1.23
C ARG A 57 -15.19 -9.12 2.58
N ARG A 58 -14.39 -9.26 3.64
CA ARG A 58 -14.91 -9.59 4.98
C ARG A 58 -15.75 -8.46 5.57
N VAL A 59 -15.41 -7.20 5.29
CA VAL A 59 -16.22 -6.05 5.72
C VAL A 59 -17.56 -6.02 4.98
N ALA A 60 -17.55 -6.26 3.68
CA ALA A 60 -18.76 -6.34 2.86
C ALA A 60 -19.63 -7.56 3.20
N GLY A 61 -19.03 -8.61 3.76
CA GLY A 61 -19.69 -9.90 4.01
C GLY A 61 -19.68 -10.83 2.80
N LEU A 62 -18.81 -10.56 1.84
CA LEU A 62 -18.70 -11.28 0.58
C LEU A 62 -17.65 -12.39 0.65
N SER A 63 -17.93 -13.48 -0.03
CA SER A 63 -17.03 -14.59 -0.29
C SER A 63 -16.37 -14.44 -1.67
N LEU A 64 -15.45 -15.34 -2.00
CA LEU A 64 -14.91 -15.45 -3.37
C LEU A 64 -15.93 -16.05 -4.35
N ARG A 65 -16.94 -16.79 -3.85
CA ARG A 65 -17.95 -17.46 -4.68
C ARG A 65 -18.96 -16.47 -5.27
N ASP A 66 -19.11 -15.31 -4.65
CA ASP A 66 -20.08 -14.28 -5.06
C ASP A 66 -19.63 -13.58 -6.36
N ARG A 67 -18.37 -13.77 -6.79
CA ARG A 67 -17.79 -13.25 -8.04
C ARG A 67 -17.96 -11.75 -8.27
N VAL A 68 -18.28 -10.98 -7.23
CA VAL A 68 -18.33 -9.50 -7.27
C VAL A 68 -16.95 -8.96 -7.60
N ARG A 69 -16.88 -7.97 -8.50
CA ARG A 69 -15.59 -7.40 -8.94
C ARG A 69 -14.97 -6.59 -7.80
N SER A 70 -13.64 -6.59 -7.76
CA SER A 70 -12.90 -5.84 -6.73
C SER A 70 -13.13 -4.33 -6.80
N LEU A 71 -13.42 -3.80 -7.99
CA LEU A 71 -13.76 -2.39 -8.19
C LEU A 71 -15.10 -2.05 -7.52
N ASP A 72 -16.15 -2.84 -7.80
CA ASP A 72 -17.49 -2.63 -7.23
C ASP A 72 -17.45 -2.65 -5.68
N ILE A 73 -16.67 -3.56 -5.08
CA ILE A 73 -16.51 -3.63 -3.60
C ILE A 73 -15.85 -2.37 -3.04
N ARG A 74 -14.84 -1.83 -3.72
CA ARG A 74 -14.15 -0.61 -3.28
C ARG A 74 -15.08 0.61 -3.37
N GLU A 75 -15.87 0.68 -4.43
CA GLU A 75 -16.86 1.72 -4.64
C GLU A 75 -17.97 1.66 -3.58
N GLU A 76 -18.55 0.47 -3.32
CA GLU A 76 -19.55 0.27 -2.26
C GLU A 76 -19.04 0.71 -0.88
N LEU A 77 -17.77 0.40 -0.57
CA LEU A 77 -17.15 0.73 0.71
C LEU A 77 -16.57 2.15 0.78
N GLY A 78 -16.55 2.90 -0.32
CA GLY A 78 -15.91 4.22 -0.40
C GLY A 78 -14.42 4.17 -0.03
N VAL A 79 -13.72 3.13 -0.51
CA VAL A 79 -12.28 2.91 -0.25
C VAL A 79 -11.48 3.10 -1.53
N GLU A 80 -10.51 3.99 -1.46
CA GLU A 80 -9.53 4.16 -2.52
C GLU A 80 -8.60 2.96 -2.64
N LEU A 81 -8.17 2.65 -3.87
CA LEU A 81 -7.17 1.61 -4.14
C LEU A 81 -5.87 1.89 -3.37
N LEU A 82 -5.49 0.98 -2.48
CA LEU A 82 -4.30 1.13 -1.64
C LEU A 82 -3.00 1.34 -2.43
N LEU A 83 -2.90 0.81 -3.66
CA LEU A 83 -1.75 1.06 -4.52
C LEU A 83 -1.59 2.54 -4.86
N LEU A 84 -2.69 3.27 -5.10
CA LEU A 84 -2.63 4.71 -5.39
C LEU A 84 -2.13 5.50 -4.17
N HIS A 85 -2.53 5.09 -2.97
CA HIS A 85 -2.03 5.68 -1.73
C HIS A 85 -0.51 5.49 -1.59
N ILE A 86 -0.01 4.29 -1.89
CA ILE A 86 1.43 3.97 -1.87
C ILE A 86 2.19 4.81 -2.91
N GLU A 87 1.70 4.85 -4.14
CA GLU A 87 2.34 5.59 -5.25
C GLU A 87 2.39 7.10 -4.94
N ARG A 88 1.31 7.70 -4.42
CA ARG A 88 1.31 9.11 -3.99
C ARG A 88 2.32 9.40 -2.89
N SER A 89 2.41 8.53 -1.88
CA SER A 89 3.36 8.71 -0.79
C SER A 89 4.81 8.53 -1.25
N GLN A 90 5.07 7.63 -2.20
CA GLN A 90 6.38 7.48 -2.84
C GLN A 90 6.77 8.73 -3.66
N LEU A 91 5.84 9.28 -4.44
CA LEU A 91 6.06 10.54 -5.16
C LEU A 91 6.25 11.72 -4.20
N GLY A 92 5.49 11.78 -3.11
CA GLY A 92 5.67 12.78 -2.05
C GLY A 92 7.05 12.69 -1.40
N TRP A 93 7.54 11.47 -1.17
CA TRP A 93 8.90 11.24 -0.67
C TRP A 93 9.98 11.66 -1.68
N LEU A 94 9.77 11.41 -2.98
CA LEU A 94 10.66 11.92 -4.04
C LEU A 94 10.69 13.45 -4.06
N GLY A 95 9.53 14.10 -3.97
CA GLY A 95 9.44 15.56 -3.88
C GLY A 95 10.17 16.10 -2.64
N HIS A 96 10.06 15.41 -1.51
CA HIS A 96 10.82 15.74 -0.30
C HIS A 96 12.33 15.65 -0.53
N LEU A 97 12.81 14.57 -1.17
CA LEU A 97 14.23 14.43 -1.54
C LEU A 97 14.70 15.55 -2.48
N ALA A 98 13.88 15.92 -3.46
CA ALA A 98 14.20 17.00 -4.42
C ALA A 98 14.30 18.38 -3.74
N THR A 99 13.57 18.58 -2.63
CA THR A 99 13.55 19.85 -1.87
C THR A 99 14.62 19.89 -0.78
N MET A 100 15.30 18.78 -0.47
CA MET A 100 16.33 18.76 0.57
C MET A 100 17.56 19.61 0.16
N PRO A 101 18.18 20.34 1.11
CA PRO A 101 19.46 20.99 0.86
C PRO A 101 20.57 19.96 0.62
N SER A 102 21.58 20.34 -0.16
CA SER A 102 22.79 19.55 -0.40
C SER A 102 23.52 19.22 0.91
N GLY A 103 24.18 18.07 0.98
CA GLY A 103 24.86 17.57 2.18
C GLY A 103 23.99 16.75 3.13
N ARG A 104 22.68 16.64 2.86
CA ARG A 104 21.79 15.71 3.58
C ARG A 104 22.03 14.27 3.10
N LEU A 105 22.39 13.39 4.03
CA LEU A 105 22.69 11.97 3.73
C LEU A 105 21.64 11.26 2.86
N PRO A 106 20.31 11.43 3.06
CA PRO A 106 19.33 10.76 2.20
C PRO A 106 19.41 11.19 0.72
N LEU A 107 19.66 12.48 0.47
CA LEU A 107 19.81 13.03 -0.88
C LEU A 107 21.14 12.57 -1.50
N GLU A 108 22.22 12.58 -0.72
CA GLU A 108 23.52 12.09 -1.18
C GLU A 108 23.46 10.60 -1.53
N VAL A 109 22.94 9.75 -0.64
CA VAL A 109 22.74 8.31 -0.88
C VAL A 109 21.85 8.08 -2.10
N PHE A 110 20.78 8.86 -2.24
CA PHE A 110 19.94 8.77 -3.43
C PHE A 110 20.76 9.03 -4.70
N ARG A 111 21.52 10.14 -4.75
CA ARG A 111 22.36 10.55 -5.90
C ARG A 111 23.51 9.60 -6.18
N THR A 112 24.05 8.91 -5.17
CA THR A 112 25.16 7.99 -5.38
C THR A 112 24.79 6.86 -6.35
N CYS A 113 25.66 6.64 -7.33
CA CYS A 113 25.62 5.47 -8.19
C CYS A 113 26.66 4.47 -7.65
N PRO A 114 26.25 3.42 -6.93
CA PRO A 114 27.20 2.45 -6.42
C PRO A 114 27.88 1.71 -7.58
N THR A 115 29.21 1.65 -7.55
CA THR A 115 30.02 0.91 -8.52
C THR A 115 29.98 -0.58 -8.16
N GLY A 116 29.41 -1.43 -9.01
CA GLY A 116 29.33 -2.88 -8.75
C GLY A 116 28.14 -3.58 -9.41
N ARG A 117 27.83 -4.81 -8.97
CA ARG A 117 26.66 -5.57 -9.47
C ARG A 117 25.38 -4.97 -8.91
N LEU A 118 24.57 -4.44 -9.80
CA LEU A 118 23.38 -3.69 -9.45
C LEU A 118 22.17 -4.62 -9.32
N PRO A 119 21.23 -4.35 -8.40
CA PRO A 119 19.93 -5.03 -8.39
C PRO A 119 19.24 -4.87 -9.74
N ARG A 120 18.52 -5.92 -10.19
CA ARG A 120 17.79 -5.94 -11.48
C ARG A 120 16.78 -4.80 -11.64
N THR A 121 16.25 -4.26 -10.53
CA THR A 121 15.30 -3.14 -10.55
C THR A 121 15.61 -2.26 -9.35
N ARG A 122 15.96 -1.00 -9.58
CA ARG A 122 16.19 -0.04 -8.50
C ARG A 122 14.92 0.75 -8.21
N TRP A 123 14.83 1.23 -6.97
CA TRP A 123 13.75 2.12 -6.55
C TRP A 123 13.68 3.40 -7.40
N ARG A 124 14.85 3.96 -7.74
CA ARG A 124 14.98 5.11 -8.63
C ARG A 124 14.33 4.84 -9.99
N ASP A 125 14.69 3.72 -10.64
CA ASP A 125 14.19 3.37 -11.97
C ASP A 125 12.66 3.18 -11.94
N TYR A 126 12.17 2.48 -10.91
CA TYR A 126 10.74 2.30 -10.69
C TYR A 126 9.98 3.63 -10.51
N ILE A 127 10.46 4.51 -9.62
CA ILE A 127 9.78 5.77 -9.35
C ILE A 127 9.79 6.70 -10.56
N SER A 128 10.85 6.69 -11.36
CA SER A 128 10.89 7.45 -12.61
C SER A 128 9.81 7.01 -13.62
N HIS A 129 9.26 5.79 -13.51
CA HIS A 129 8.13 5.35 -14.33
C HIS A 129 6.76 5.78 -13.80
N LEU A 130 6.68 6.28 -12.56
CA LEU A 130 5.44 6.76 -11.94
C LEU A 130 5.19 8.25 -12.14
N ALA A 131 6.26 9.03 -12.35
CA ALA A 131 6.24 10.48 -12.54
C ALA A 131 6.19 10.82 -14.03
#